data_AF-A0A2P5L7T7-F1
#
_entry.id   AF-A0A2P5L7T7-F1
#
_cell.length_a   1.000
_cell.length_b   1.000
_cell.length_c   1.000
_cell.angle_alpha   90.00
_cell.angle_beta   90.00
_cell.angle_gamma   90.00
#
_symmetry.space_group_name_H-M   'P 1'
#
loop_
_entity.id
_entity.type
_entity.pdbx_description
1 polymer ?
#
loop_
_entity_poly.entity_id
_entity_poly.type
_entity_poly.pdbx_seq_one_letter_code
_entity_poly.pdbx_strand_id
1 'polypeptide(L)'
;MTTVSFSRWIAHASWLIAKAPALWLSYTVALGILMILSRVSLALGVVIAVTGLFLAVGLAKYVDLKMSQEPPVSFFWALKRSLPLAILAAVGIVTCWFVFRLVATLFNGDYEKIILFFFNWELLPENLDDKPLRQLFGWFYGYASATLLFVMLMLISFASWFSHPLMLFNNRPLTSANRLGNKATEKHRGAILKLWGFIFVLAFFGAGILPMLVPFLYTFTALLMYTSYQSIFKNLDQ
;
A
#
# COMPACT_ATOMS: atom_id res chain seq x y z
N MET A 1 1.77 4.06 30.10
CA MET A 1 2.10 3.33 28.85
C MET A 1 0.82 3.10 28.07
N THR A 2 0.69 3.66 26.86
CA THR A 2 -0.47 3.38 26.00
C THR A 2 -0.44 1.93 25.56
N THR A 3 -1.43 1.13 25.96
CA THR A 3 -1.53 -0.28 25.58
C THR A 3 -1.66 -0.43 24.05
N VAL A 4 -0.68 -1.10 23.44
CA VAL A 4 -0.62 -1.37 21.99
C VAL A 4 -1.66 -2.43 21.64
N SER A 5 -2.60 -2.13 20.76
CA SER A 5 -3.63 -3.10 20.33
C SER A 5 -4.18 -2.80 18.93
N PHE A 6 -4.55 -3.87 18.22
CA PHE A 6 -5.11 -3.79 16.87
C PHE A 6 -6.40 -2.95 16.78
N SER A 7 -7.32 -3.12 17.74
CA SER A 7 -8.57 -2.35 17.78
C SER A 7 -8.32 -0.84 17.86
N ARG A 8 -7.30 -0.41 18.63
CA ARG A 8 -6.92 1.01 18.69
C ARG A 8 -6.33 1.51 17.38
N TRP A 9 -5.57 0.71 16.66
CA TRP A 9 -5.05 1.10 15.36
C TRP A 9 -6.15 1.29 14.32
N ILE A 10 -7.17 0.43 14.32
CA ILE A 10 -8.39 0.62 13.51
C ILE A 10 -9.10 1.90 13.93
N ALA A 11 -9.39 2.07 15.23
CA ALA A 11 -10.09 3.26 15.72
C ALA A 11 -9.34 4.54 15.34
N HIS A 12 -8.01 4.53 15.45
CA HIS A 12 -7.19 5.67 15.07
C HIS A 12 -7.17 5.89 13.55
N ALA A 13 -7.11 4.83 12.73
CA ALA A 13 -7.18 4.95 11.28
C ALA A 13 -8.53 5.52 10.83
N SER A 14 -9.63 5.04 11.41
CA SER A 14 -10.98 5.58 11.19
C SER A 14 -11.11 7.03 11.64
N TRP A 15 -10.49 7.38 12.77
CA TRP A 15 -10.45 8.77 13.24
C TRP A 15 -9.71 9.69 12.25
N LEU A 16 -8.57 9.27 11.70
CA LEU A 16 -7.84 10.03 10.67
C LEU A 16 -8.69 10.23 9.40
N ILE A 17 -9.49 9.24 9.01
CA ILE A 17 -10.44 9.37 7.89
C ILE A 17 -11.49 10.43 8.21
N ALA A 18 -12.13 10.34 9.37
CA ALA A 18 -13.17 11.27 9.81
C ALA A 18 -12.66 12.71 9.96
N LYS A 19 -11.36 12.91 10.19
CA LYS A 19 -10.76 14.24 10.35
C LYS A 19 -10.45 14.96 9.04
N ALA A 20 -10.22 14.23 7.96
CA ALA A 20 -9.98 14.82 6.64
C ALA A 20 -10.74 14.07 5.54
N PRO A 21 -12.07 13.94 5.63
CA PRO A 21 -12.85 13.06 4.76
C PRO A 21 -12.73 13.47 3.28
N ALA A 22 -12.74 14.77 3.00
CA ALA A 22 -12.54 15.28 1.64
C ALA A 22 -11.17 14.88 1.07
N LEU A 23 -10.09 14.99 1.87
CA LEU A 23 -8.75 14.61 1.44
C LEU A 23 -8.69 13.12 1.08
N TRP A 24 -9.19 12.26 1.97
CA TRP A 24 -9.13 10.80 1.77
C TRP A 24 -10.05 10.33 0.66
N LEU A 25 -11.21 10.96 0.50
CA LEU A 25 -12.12 10.69 -0.62
C LEU A 25 -11.47 11.09 -1.95
N SER A 26 -10.97 12.32 -2.08
CA SER A 26 -10.28 12.79 -3.28
C SER A 26 -9.06 11.93 -3.60
N TYR A 27 -8.28 11.55 -2.59
CA TYR A 27 -7.12 10.68 -2.76
C TYR A 27 -7.51 9.29 -3.27
N THR A 28 -8.53 8.68 -2.65
CA THR A 28 -9.01 7.34 -3.01
C THR A 28 -9.59 7.32 -4.43
N VAL A 29 -10.35 8.34 -4.81
CA VAL A 29 -10.90 8.49 -6.17
C VAL A 29 -9.78 8.68 -7.18
N ALA A 30 -8.82 9.58 -6.90
CA ALA A 30 -7.67 9.80 -7.79
C ALA A 30 -6.84 8.52 -7.96
N LEU A 31 -6.57 7.79 -6.88
CA LEU A 31 -5.87 6.51 -6.94
C LEU A 31 -6.64 5.48 -7.77
N GLY A 32 -7.97 5.39 -7.61
CA GLY A 32 -8.83 4.51 -8.40
C GLY A 32 -8.76 4.81 -9.90
N ILE A 33 -8.84 6.10 -10.28
CA ILE A 33 -8.71 6.52 -11.68
C ILE A 33 -7.32 6.15 -12.23
N LEU A 34 -6.25 6.43 -11.49
CA LEU A 34 -4.89 6.08 -11.90
C LEU A 34 -4.70 4.56 -12.05
N MET A 35 -5.31 3.76 -11.16
CA MET A 35 -5.29 2.30 -11.23
C MET A 35 -6.06 1.75 -12.44
N ILE A 36 -7.10 2.44 -12.91
CA ILE A 36 -7.79 2.09 -14.16
C ILE A 36 -6.90 2.40 -15.35
N LEU A 37 -6.31 3.60 -15.41
CA LEU A 37 -5.43 4.03 -16.50
C LEU A 37 -4.19 3.15 -16.63
N SER A 38 -3.75 2.56 -15.52
CA SER A 38 -2.60 1.66 -15.52
C SER A 38 -2.86 0.30 -16.16
N ARG A 39 -4.08 0.00 -16.64
CA ARG A 39 -4.35 -1.20 -17.46
C ARG A 39 -3.62 -1.22 -18.80
N VAL A 40 -2.98 -0.10 -19.16
CA VAL A 40 -1.99 -0.01 -20.25
C VAL A 40 -0.79 -0.95 -20.02
N SER A 41 -0.37 -1.16 -18.76
CA SER A 41 0.79 -1.99 -18.44
C SER A 41 0.70 -2.51 -17.00
N LEU A 42 0.80 -3.82 -16.82
CA LEU A 42 0.77 -4.43 -15.49
C LEU A 42 1.89 -3.88 -14.59
N ALA A 43 3.10 -3.69 -15.13
CA ALA A 43 4.21 -3.07 -14.40
C ALA A 43 3.86 -1.66 -13.92
N LEU A 44 3.29 -0.82 -14.80
CA LEU A 44 2.83 0.53 -14.44
C LEU A 44 1.74 0.49 -13.35
N GLY A 45 0.83 -0.47 -13.43
CA GLY A 45 -0.19 -0.69 -12.41
C GLY A 45 0.40 -1.01 -11.05
N VAL A 46 1.37 -1.93 -10.99
CA VAL A 46 2.09 -2.21 -9.74
C VAL A 46 2.81 -0.97 -9.24
N VAL A 47 3.49 -0.20 -10.10
CA VAL A 47 4.16 1.06 -9.69
C VAL A 47 3.16 2.03 -9.05
N ILE A 48 2.04 2.29 -9.72
CA ILE A 48 1.02 3.24 -9.26
C ILE A 48 0.40 2.77 -7.94
N ALA A 49 0.04 1.50 -7.84
CA ALA A 49 -0.57 0.93 -6.65
C ALA A 49 0.36 1.01 -5.44
N VAL A 50 1.63 0.60 -5.60
CA VAL A 50 2.62 0.62 -4.51
C VAL A 50 3.01 2.06 -4.14
N THR A 51 3.19 2.94 -5.13
CA THR A 51 3.47 4.36 -4.88
C THR A 51 2.30 4.99 -4.12
N GLY A 52 1.06 4.70 -4.52
CA GLY A 52 -0.14 5.15 -3.82
C GLY A 52 -0.16 4.69 -2.37
N LEU A 53 0.00 3.38 -2.13
CA LEU A 53 0.05 2.82 -0.77
C LEU A 53 1.03 3.61 0.13
N PHE A 54 2.27 3.75 -0.32
CA PHE A 54 3.34 4.34 0.49
C PHE A 54 3.29 5.87 0.57
N LEU A 55 2.71 6.53 -0.44
CA LEU A 55 2.44 7.96 -0.39
C LEU A 55 1.37 8.28 0.65
N ALA A 56 0.29 7.49 0.72
CA ALA A 56 -0.76 7.65 1.71
C ALA A 56 -0.26 7.55 3.16
N VAL A 57 0.80 6.77 3.42
CA VAL A 57 1.48 6.73 4.74
C VAL A 57 2.03 8.11 5.11
N GLY A 58 2.68 8.80 4.17
CA GLY A 58 3.18 10.16 4.37
C GLY A 58 2.07 11.19 4.55
N LEU A 59 0.98 11.05 3.80
CA LEU A 59 -0.20 11.91 3.96
C LEU A 59 -0.88 11.72 5.32
N ALA A 60 -0.88 10.51 5.87
CA ALA A 60 -1.42 10.25 7.21
C ALA A 60 -0.66 11.04 8.28
N LYS A 61 0.68 11.09 8.21
CA LYS A 61 1.49 11.93 9.10
C LYS A 61 1.18 13.42 8.95
N TYR A 62 0.96 13.90 7.73
CA TYR A 62 0.57 15.29 7.50
C TYR A 62 -0.77 15.63 8.16
N VAL A 63 -1.77 14.75 8.05
CA VAL A 63 -3.07 14.96 8.70
C VAL A 63 -2.91 15.01 10.23
N ASP A 64 -2.10 14.12 10.81
CA ASP A 64 -1.83 14.12 12.26
C ASP A 64 -1.10 15.39 12.74
N LEU A 65 -0.07 15.84 12.00
CA LEU A 65 0.71 17.04 12.33
C LEU A 65 -0.11 18.32 12.20
N LYS A 66 -0.88 18.47 11.12
CA LYS A 66 -1.76 19.64 10.90
C LYS A 66 -2.77 19.81 12.04
N MET A 67 -3.16 18.71 12.69
CA MET A 67 -4.09 18.72 13.81
C MET A 67 -3.41 18.93 15.16
N SER A 68 -2.11 18.62 15.28
CA SER A 68 -1.34 18.73 16.53
C SER A 68 -0.83 20.16 16.82
N GLN A 69 -1.23 21.16 16.02
CA GLN A 69 -0.82 22.57 16.13
C GLN A 69 0.69 22.83 16.03
N GLU A 70 1.46 21.86 15.56
CA GLU A 70 2.84 22.03 15.13
C GLU A 70 2.89 22.88 13.84
N PRO A 71 4.01 23.59 13.53
CA PRO A 71 4.05 24.64 12.52
C PRO A 71 3.41 24.20 11.20
N PRO A 72 2.74 25.11 10.45
CA PRO A 72 1.89 24.78 9.32
C PRO A 72 2.71 24.12 8.21
N VAL A 73 2.81 22.79 8.27
CA VAL A 73 3.33 21.97 7.19
C VAL A 73 2.34 22.06 6.04
N SER A 74 2.84 22.23 4.82
CA SER A 74 2.00 22.26 3.63
C SER A 74 1.79 20.84 3.10
N PHE A 75 0.66 20.60 2.42
CA PHE A 75 0.40 19.32 1.75
C PHE A 75 1.51 18.97 0.76
N PHE A 76 2.03 19.97 0.05
CA PHE A 76 3.12 19.81 -0.92
C PHE A 76 4.42 19.35 -0.26
N TRP A 77 4.69 19.77 0.97
CA TRP A 77 5.84 19.27 1.72
C TRP A 77 5.73 17.77 1.99
N ALA A 78 4.55 17.30 2.40
CA ALA A 78 4.31 15.88 2.65
C ALA A 78 4.50 15.04 1.39
N LEU A 79 3.97 15.52 0.26
CA LEU A 79 4.14 14.90 -1.06
C LEU A 79 5.61 14.84 -1.46
N LYS A 80 6.33 15.98 -1.41
CA LYS A 80 7.76 16.07 -1.79
C LYS A 80 8.64 15.15 -0.95
N ARG A 81 8.31 14.96 0.33
CA ARG A 81 9.07 14.09 1.23
C ARG A 81 8.78 12.60 1.03
N SER A 82 7.51 12.24 0.79
CA SER A 82 7.09 10.83 0.71
C SER A 82 7.19 10.22 -0.68
N LEU A 83 7.01 11.01 -1.73
CA LEU A 83 6.95 10.53 -3.10
C LEU A 83 8.24 9.84 -3.58
N PRO A 84 9.46 10.38 -3.38
CA PRO A 84 10.68 9.72 -3.85
C PRO A 84 10.88 8.34 -3.22
N LEU A 85 10.61 8.23 -1.92
CA LEU A 85 10.72 6.97 -1.19
C LEU A 85 9.66 5.96 -1.61
N ALA A 86 8.42 6.44 -1.83
CA ALA A 86 7.33 5.60 -2.32
C ALA A 86 7.62 5.04 -3.73
N ILE A 87 8.18 5.87 -4.62
CA ILE A 87 8.60 5.43 -5.96
C ILE A 87 9.75 4.41 -5.86
N LEU A 88 10.74 4.65 -5.01
CA LEU A 88 11.85 3.71 -4.80
C LEU A 88 11.34 2.35 -4.32
N ALA A 89 10.41 2.35 -3.36
CA ALA A 89 9.76 1.13 -2.88
C ALA A 89 8.95 0.44 -4.00
N ALA A 90 8.23 1.21 -4.81
CA ALA A 90 7.48 0.70 -5.96
C ALA A 90 8.39 0.03 -7.00
N VAL A 91 9.51 0.65 -7.36
CA VAL A 91 10.50 0.08 -8.28
C VAL A 91 11.11 -1.21 -7.70
N GLY A 92 11.39 -1.24 -6.40
CA GLY A 92 11.87 -2.44 -5.71
C GLY A 92 10.85 -3.59 -5.79
N ILE A 93 9.58 -3.32 -5.50
CA ILE A 93 8.49 -4.31 -5.58
C ILE A 93 8.28 -4.80 -7.01
N VAL A 94 8.27 -3.91 -8.00
CA VAL A 94 8.14 -4.29 -9.41
C VAL A 94 9.30 -5.16 -9.86
N THR A 95 10.53 -4.81 -9.49
CA THR A 95 11.72 -5.61 -9.80
C THR A 95 11.62 -7.00 -9.17
N CYS A 96 11.21 -7.09 -7.89
CA CYS A 96 11.01 -8.38 -7.22
C CYS A 96 9.94 -9.21 -7.93
N TRP A 97 8.80 -8.60 -8.27
CA TRP A 97 7.73 -9.27 -9.00
C TRP A 97 8.22 -9.77 -10.36
N PHE A 98 8.94 -8.93 -11.09
CA PHE A 98 9.51 -9.29 -12.38
C PHE A 98 10.41 -10.51 -12.27
N VAL A 99 11.30 -10.56 -11.27
CA VAL A 99 12.14 -11.75 -11.02
C VAL A 99 11.29 -12.99 -10.72
N PHE A 100 10.28 -12.90 -9.86
CA PHE A 100 9.38 -14.02 -9.60
C PHE A 100 8.67 -14.50 -10.85
N ARG A 101 8.15 -13.57 -11.67
CA ARG A 101 7.46 -13.88 -12.91
C ARG A 101 8.42 -14.52 -13.91
N LEU A 102 9.63 -13.99 -14.05
CA LEU A 102 10.67 -14.53 -14.92
C LEU A 102 10.97 -15.98 -14.54
N VAL A 103 11.29 -16.24 -13.27
CA VAL A 103 11.58 -17.59 -12.78
C VAL A 103 10.40 -18.53 -13.02
N ALA A 104 9.19 -18.16 -12.61
CA ALA A 104 7.99 -18.99 -12.80
C ALA A 104 7.69 -19.27 -14.29
N THR A 105 7.96 -18.30 -15.15
CA THR A 105 7.70 -18.44 -16.59
C THR A 105 8.74 -19.35 -17.27
N LEU A 106 10.01 -19.26 -16.86
CA LEU A 106 11.07 -20.16 -17.31
C LEU A 106 10.75 -21.63 -16.94
N PHE A 107 10.23 -21.87 -15.73
CA PHE A 107 9.83 -23.21 -15.30
C PHE A 107 8.61 -23.76 -16.07
N ASN A 108 7.68 -22.89 -16.47
CA ASN A 108 6.46 -23.30 -17.19
C ASN A 108 6.59 -23.27 -18.72
N GLY A 109 7.68 -22.74 -19.27
CA GLY A 109 7.92 -22.64 -20.72
C GLY A 109 7.17 -21.50 -21.45
N ASP A 110 6.46 -20.62 -20.73
CA ASP A 110 5.54 -19.61 -21.30
C ASP A 110 6.20 -18.23 -21.56
N TYR A 111 7.31 -18.18 -22.29
CA TYR A 111 8.17 -16.99 -22.43
C TYR A 111 7.44 -15.69 -22.84
N GLU A 112 6.35 -15.77 -23.58
CA GLU A 112 5.51 -14.63 -23.98
C GLU A 112 4.99 -13.82 -22.78
N LYS A 113 4.75 -14.47 -21.64
CA LYS A 113 4.26 -13.82 -20.40
C LYS A 113 5.27 -12.81 -19.82
N ILE A 114 6.54 -12.87 -20.20
CA ILE A 114 7.57 -11.93 -19.75
C ILE A 114 7.34 -10.55 -20.38
N ILE A 115 7.15 -10.51 -21.70
CA ILE A 115 6.92 -9.25 -22.45
C ILE A 115 5.55 -8.67 -22.12
N LEU A 116 4.54 -9.53 -21.94
CA LEU A 116 3.20 -9.14 -21.49
C LEU A 116 3.18 -8.48 -20.10
N PHE A 117 4.24 -8.58 -19.28
CA PHE A 117 4.32 -7.81 -18.03
C PHE A 117 4.46 -6.31 -18.26
N PHE A 118 5.20 -5.93 -19.30
CA PHE A 118 5.51 -4.53 -19.60
C PHE A 118 4.57 -3.94 -20.64
N PHE A 119 4.15 -4.75 -21.61
CA PHE A 119 3.50 -4.25 -22.84
C PHE A 119 2.13 -4.89 -23.13
N ASN A 120 1.53 -5.66 -22.20
CA ASN A 120 0.19 -6.19 -22.43
C ASN A 120 -0.84 -5.06 -22.35
N TRP A 121 -1.21 -4.53 -23.51
CA TRP A 121 -2.23 -3.51 -23.66
C TRP A 121 -3.60 -4.17 -23.54
N GLU A 122 -4.13 -4.26 -22.32
CA GLU A 122 -5.38 -5.00 -22.07
C GLU A 122 -6.65 -4.16 -22.38
N LEU A 123 -6.51 -2.88 -22.73
CA LEU A 123 -7.62 -1.97 -23.10
C LEU A 123 -8.14 -2.25 -24.53
N LEU A 124 -8.61 -3.47 -24.77
CA LEU A 124 -9.27 -3.89 -26.02
C LEU A 124 -10.80 -3.92 -25.82
N PRO A 125 -11.62 -3.63 -26.86
CA PRO A 125 -13.08 -3.64 -26.77
C PRO A 125 -13.65 -4.97 -26.26
N GLU A 126 -13.03 -6.07 -26.67
CA GLU A 126 -13.36 -7.45 -26.26
C GLU A 126 -13.30 -7.66 -24.74
N ASN A 127 -12.53 -6.85 -24.01
CA ASN A 127 -12.44 -6.92 -22.56
C ASN A 127 -13.51 -6.10 -21.83
N LEU A 128 -14.24 -5.23 -22.54
CA LEU A 128 -15.20 -4.27 -22.00
C LEU A 128 -16.65 -4.64 -22.34
N ASP A 129 -16.89 -5.30 -23.46
CA ASP A 129 -18.25 -5.63 -23.92
C ASP A 129 -18.95 -6.68 -23.02
N ASP A 130 -20.24 -6.44 -22.76
CA ASP A 130 -21.20 -7.31 -22.07
C ASP A 130 -20.83 -7.84 -20.65
N LYS A 131 -19.84 -7.23 -19.99
CA LYS A 131 -19.46 -7.64 -18.61
C LYS A 131 -20.29 -6.92 -17.54
N PRO A 132 -20.81 -7.64 -16.53
CA PRO A 132 -21.45 -7.01 -15.38
C PRO A 132 -20.45 -6.13 -14.62
N LEU A 133 -20.92 -5.03 -14.02
CA LEU A 133 -20.09 -4.03 -13.31
C LEU A 133 -19.07 -4.66 -12.33
N ARG A 134 -19.47 -5.71 -11.61
CA ARG A 134 -18.58 -6.43 -10.69
C ARG A 134 -17.38 -7.08 -11.41
N GLN A 135 -17.61 -7.71 -12.56
CA GLN A 135 -16.53 -8.30 -13.36
C GLN A 135 -15.66 -7.22 -14.00
N LEU A 136 -16.27 -6.11 -14.41
CA LEU A 136 -15.54 -4.96 -14.94
C LEU A 136 -14.60 -4.35 -13.89
N PHE A 137 -15.08 -4.10 -12.67
CA PHE A 137 -14.24 -3.63 -11.57
C PHE A 137 -13.23 -4.69 -11.11
N GLY A 138 -13.61 -5.97 -11.11
CA GLY A 138 -12.71 -7.08 -10.84
C GLY A 138 -11.56 -7.14 -11.84
N TRP A 139 -11.86 -6.84 -13.10
CA TRP A 139 -10.86 -6.65 -14.13
C TRP A 139 -10.03 -5.40 -13.79
N PHE A 140 -10.60 -4.20 -13.69
CA PHE A 140 -9.83 -2.98 -13.41
C PHE A 140 -8.89 -3.07 -12.20
N TYR A 141 -9.32 -3.68 -11.10
CA TYR A 141 -8.58 -3.65 -9.82
C TYR A 141 -8.02 -5.01 -9.36
N GLY A 142 -8.24 -6.08 -10.11
CA GLY A 142 -7.77 -7.42 -9.74
C GLY A 142 -6.25 -7.48 -9.55
N TYR A 143 -5.50 -6.84 -10.46
CA TYR A 143 -4.06 -6.72 -10.33
C TYR A 143 -3.66 -5.96 -9.06
N ALA A 144 -4.39 -4.90 -8.68
CA ALA A 144 -4.07 -4.11 -7.50
C ALA A 144 -4.30 -4.93 -6.21
N SER A 145 -5.30 -5.81 -6.17
CA SER A 145 -5.47 -6.73 -5.05
C SER A 145 -4.33 -7.73 -4.94
N ALA A 146 -3.92 -8.33 -6.07
CA ALA A 146 -2.74 -9.20 -6.12
C ALA A 146 -1.47 -8.46 -5.68
N THR A 147 -1.33 -7.19 -6.08
CA THR A 147 -0.21 -6.34 -5.67
C THR A 147 -0.20 -6.08 -4.18
N LEU A 148 -1.35 -5.84 -3.57
CA LEU A 148 -1.42 -5.63 -2.13
C LEU A 148 -0.97 -6.89 -1.39
N LEU A 149 -1.44 -8.06 -1.82
CA LEU A 149 -1.01 -9.35 -1.26
C LEU A 149 0.51 -9.57 -1.42
N PHE A 150 1.04 -9.27 -2.60
CA PHE A 150 2.47 -9.40 -2.88
C PHE A 150 3.30 -8.45 -2.00
N VAL A 151 2.89 -7.18 -1.87
CA VAL A 151 3.54 -6.22 -0.96
C VAL A 151 3.51 -6.73 0.48
N MET A 152 2.37 -7.26 0.94
CA MET A 152 2.27 -7.84 2.28
C MET A 152 3.28 -8.99 2.47
N LEU A 153 3.39 -9.90 1.50
CA LEU A 153 4.37 -11.00 1.54
C LEU A 153 5.81 -10.47 1.58
N MET A 154 6.13 -9.44 0.79
CA MET A 154 7.45 -8.81 0.77
C MET A 154 7.79 -8.14 2.10
N LEU A 155 6.82 -7.45 2.72
CA LEU A 155 6.99 -6.80 4.03
C LEU A 155 7.10 -7.79 5.19
N ILE A 156 6.55 -8.99 5.06
CA ILE A 156 6.66 -10.06 6.06
C ILE A 156 7.98 -10.83 5.92
N SER A 157 8.43 -11.07 4.68
CA SER A 157 9.53 -12.00 4.40
C SER A 157 10.89 -11.33 4.27
N PHE A 158 10.95 -10.16 3.63
CA PHE A 158 12.22 -9.52 3.24
C PHE A 158 12.44 -8.15 3.88
N ALA A 159 11.36 -7.40 4.07
CA ALA A 159 11.37 -6.14 4.79
C ALA A 159 10.67 -6.31 6.14
N SER A 160 10.26 -5.20 6.74
CA SER A 160 9.37 -5.18 7.89
C SER A 160 8.18 -4.31 7.56
N TRP A 161 7.03 -4.61 8.17
CA TRP A 161 5.83 -3.76 8.12
C TRP A 161 6.13 -2.28 8.46
N PHE A 162 7.13 -2.04 9.30
CA PHE A 162 7.54 -0.71 9.74
C PHE A 162 8.69 -0.09 8.94
N SER A 163 9.24 -0.79 7.94
CA SER A 163 10.45 -0.32 7.27
C SER A 163 10.22 1.00 6.53
N HIS A 164 9.16 1.08 5.74
CA HIS A 164 8.80 2.32 5.03
C HIS A 164 8.58 3.51 5.98
N PRO A 165 7.70 3.44 7.00
CA PRO A 165 7.51 4.57 7.90
C PRO A 165 8.78 4.93 8.70
N LEU A 166 9.60 3.97 9.13
CA LEU A 166 10.88 4.25 9.81
C LEU A 166 11.90 4.95 8.90
N MET A 167 11.93 4.58 7.62
CA MET A 167 12.77 5.27 6.62
C MET A 167 12.23 6.67 6.34
N LEU A 168 10.92 6.83 6.22
CA LEU A 168 10.27 8.08 5.87
C LEU A 168 10.32 9.13 7.00
N PHE A 169 10.10 8.69 8.24
CA PHE A 169 9.88 9.59 9.37
C PHE A 169 11.12 9.81 10.23
N ASN A 170 11.98 8.80 10.37
CA ASN A 170 13.18 8.86 11.22
C ASN A 170 14.48 8.77 10.40
N ASN A 171 14.39 8.85 9.06
CA ASN A 171 15.53 8.78 8.14
C ASN A 171 16.45 7.57 8.41
N ARG A 172 15.89 6.44 8.86
CA ARG A 172 16.66 5.23 9.13
C ARG A 172 17.05 4.56 7.80
N PRO A 173 18.26 4.01 7.66
CA PRO A 173 18.58 3.16 6.51
C PRO A 173 17.75 1.87 6.57
N LEU A 174 17.46 1.28 5.41
CA LEU A 174 16.60 0.09 5.26
C LEU A 174 17.01 -1.05 6.21
N THR A 175 18.30 -1.33 6.36
CA THR A 175 18.81 -2.39 7.24
C THR A 175 18.46 -2.14 8.72
N SER A 176 18.62 -0.91 9.19
CA SER A 176 18.25 -0.53 10.56
C SER A 176 16.73 -0.49 10.74
N ALA A 177 16.00 -0.01 9.72
CA ALA A 177 14.54 0.03 9.73
C ALA A 177 13.95 -1.39 9.81
N ASN A 178 14.45 -2.32 9.00
CA ASN A 178 14.08 -3.74 9.04
C ASN A 178 14.35 -4.35 10.42
N ARG A 179 15.55 -4.14 10.97
CA ARG A 179 15.92 -4.69 12.28
C ARG A 179 15.04 -4.18 13.41
N LEU A 180 14.79 -2.87 13.46
CA LEU A 180 13.91 -2.26 14.47
C LEU A 180 12.46 -2.69 14.29
N GLY A 181 11.98 -2.72 13.04
CA GLY A 181 10.64 -3.18 12.70
C GLY A 181 10.41 -4.64 13.10
N ASN A 182 11.35 -5.53 12.85
CA ASN A 182 11.22 -6.94 13.21
C ASN A 182 11.20 -7.14 14.74
N LYS A 183 12.07 -6.43 15.48
CA LYS A 183 12.01 -6.42 16.94
C LYS A 183 10.66 -5.92 17.48
N ALA A 184 10.10 -4.88 16.87
CA ALA A 184 8.77 -4.38 17.24
C ALA A 184 7.66 -5.37 16.90
N THR A 185 7.74 -6.04 15.75
CA THR A 185 6.82 -7.10 15.33
C THR A 185 6.84 -8.27 16.30
N GLU A 186 8.02 -8.71 16.74
CA GLU A 186 8.16 -9.77 17.75
C GLU A 186 7.57 -9.35 19.09
N LYS A 187 7.89 -8.14 19.56
CA LYS A 187 7.39 -7.58 20.83
C LYS A 187 5.86 -7.44 20.85
N HIS A 188 5.25 -7.14 19.70
CA HIS A 188 3.81 -6.91 19.57
C HIS A 188 3.11 -7.94 18.66
N ARG A 189 3.64 -9.16 18.59
CA ARG A 189 3.23 -10.21 17.64
C ARG A 189 1.72 -10.45 17.59
N GLY A 190 1.06 -10.50 18.74
CA GLY A 190 -0.38 -10.75 18.81
C GLY A 190 -1.23 -9.67 18.13
N ALA A 191 -0.84 -8.39 18.23
CA ALA A 191 -1.54 -7.30 17.56
C ALA A 191 -1.20 -7.24 16.05
N ILE A 192 0.06 -7.50 15.70
CA ILE A 192 0.53 -7.46 14.31
C ILE A 192 -0.04 -8.62 13.48
N LEU A 193 -0.12 -9.83 14.03
CA LEU A 193 -0.74 -10.96 13.32
C LEU A 193 -2.22 -10.70 13.03
N LYS A 194 -2.96 -10.10 13.98
CA LYS A 194 -4.36 -9.70 13.75
C LYS A 194 -4.47 -8.64 12.65
N LEU A 195 -3.56 -7.67 12.65
CA LEU A 195 -3.48 -6.64 11.61
C LEU A 195 -3.22 -7.25 10.23
N TRP A 196 -2.21 -8.10 10.10
CA TRP A 196 -1.88 -8.76 8.83
C TRP A 196 -3.02 -9.65 8.36
N GLY A 197 -3.56 -10.51 9.23
CA GLY A 197 -4.70 -11.36 8.90
C GLY A 197 -5.90 -10.55 8.41
N PHE A 198 -6.18 -9.42 9.06
CA PHE A 198 -7.25 -8.51 8.64
C PHE A 198 -7.00 -7.90 7.26
N ILE A 199 -5.78 -7.43 6.96
CA ILE A 199 -5.43 -6.90 5.64
C ILE A 199 -5.50 -7.99 4.56
N PHE A 200 -5.04 -9.21 4.85
CA PHE A 200 -5.15 -10.35 3.95
C PHE A 200 -6.61 -10.65 3.60
N VAL A 201 -7.47 -10.75 4.61
CA VAL A 201 -8.92 -10.95 4.40
C VAL A 201 -9.48 -9.84 3.54
N LEU A 202 -9.22 -8.57 3.87
CA LEU A 202 -9.69 -7.44 3.06
C LEU A 202 -9.21 -7.49 1.62
N ALA A 203 -7.96 -7.87 1.37
CA ALA A 203 -7.41 -8.00 0.02
C ALA A 203 -8.12 -9.11 -0.78
N PHE A 204 -8.47 -10.24 -0.15
CA PHE A 204 -9.29 -11.28 -0.79
C PHE A 204 -10.71 -10.81 -1.11
N PHE A 205 -11.35 -10.08 -0.19
CA PHE A 205 -12.65 -9.46 -0.43
C PHE A 205 -12.59 -8.45 -1.60
N GLY A 206 -11.51 -7.66 -1.67
CA GLY A 206 -11.24 -6.74 -2.76
C GLY A 206 -11.02 -7.43 -4.10
N ALA A 207 -10.35 -8.59 -4.13
CA ALA A 207 -10.11 -9.32 -5.37
C ALA A 207 -11.40 -9.90 -5.99
N GLY A 208 -12.35 -10.35 -5.17
CA GLY A 208 -13.50 -11.12 -5.66
C GLY A 208 -14.88 -10.51 -5.42
N ILE A 209 -15.14 -10.01 -4.21
CA ILE A 209 -16.51 -9.69 -3.76
C ILE A 209 -16.83 -8.22 -4.02
N LEU A 210 -15.91 -7.31 -3.65
CA LEU A 210 -16.09 -5.86 -3.79
C LEU A 210 -14.86 -5.18 -4.42
N PRO A 211 -14.59 -5.40 -5.73
CA PRO A 211 -13.42 -4.82 -6.38
C PRO A 211 -13.39 -3.30 -6.41
N MET A 212 -14.56 -2.64 -6.38
CA MET A 212 -14.65 -1.19 -6.28
C MET A 212 -14.05 -0.61 -4.99
N LEU A 213 -13.91 -1.43 -3.93
CA LEU A 213 -13.31 -1.00 -2.66
C LEU A 213 -11.79 -1.04 -2.69
N VAL A 214 -11.15 -1.64 -3.70
CA VAL A 214 -9.69 -1.83 -3.72
C VAL A 214 -8.91 -0.52 -3.53
N PRO A 215 -9.24 0.61 -4.19
CA PRO A 215 -8.56 1.88 -3.92
C PRO A 215 -8.68 2.32 -2.46
N PHE A 216 -9.85 2.12 -1.84
CA PHE A 216 -10.06 2.41 -0.42
C PHE A 216 -9.23 1.49 0.48
N LEU A 217 -9.11 0.21 0.14
CA LEU A 217 -8.28 -0.75 0.87
C LEU A 217 -6.81 -0.32 0.91
N TYR A 218 -6.29 0.24 -0.18
CA TYR A 218 -4.95 0.80 -0.23
C TYR A 218 -4.78 1.97 0.74
N THR A 219 -5.69 2.95 0.68
CA THR A 219 -5.71 4.09 1.60
C THR A 219 -5.81 3.63 3.06
N PHE A 220 -6.69 2.67 3.35
CA PHE A 220 -6.89 2.16 4.70
C PHE A 220 -5.70 1.35 5.21
N THR A 221 -5.06 0.57 4.36
CA THR A 221 -3.83 -0.17 4.70
C THR A 221 -2.70 0.79 5.03
N ALA A 222 -2.55 1.87 4.26
CA ALA A 222 -1.56 2.92 4.53
C ALA A 222 -1.80 3.62 5.87
N LEU A 223 -3.07 3.92 6.18
CA LEU A 223 -3.46 4.48 7.47
C LEU A 223 -3.12 3.53 8.63
N LEU A 224 -3.40 2.24 8.49
CA LEU A 224 -3.03 1.24 9.49
C LEU A 224 -1.52 1.11 9.65
N MET A 225 -0.75 1.23 8.57
CA MET A 225 0.71 1.26 8.62
C MET A 225 1.20 2.47 9.41
N TYR A 226 0.61 3.64 9.17
CA TYR A 226 0.93 4.86 9.92
C TYR A 226 0.52 4.78 11.40
N THR A 227 -0.71 4.37 11.72
CA THR A 227 -1.20 4.38 13.11
C THR A 227 -0.53 3.30 13.97
N SER A 228 -0.21 2.14 13.39
CA SER A 228 0.58 1.12 14.07
C SER A 228 2.02 1.59 14.33
N TYR A 229 2.64 2.26 13.34
CA TYR A 229 3.95 2.89 13.50
C TYR A 229 3.91 3.93 14.63
N GLN A 230 3.01 4.90 14.55
CA GLN A 230 2.92 6.01 15.50
C GLN A 230 2.63 5.50 16.92
N SER A 231 1.83 4.44 17.08
CA SER A 231 1.57 3.82 18.38
C SER A 231 2.81 3.16 19.01
N ILE A 232 3.76 2.65 18.22
CA ILE A 232 4.90 1.87 18.71
C ILE A 232 6.16 2.75 18.82
N PHE A 233 6.34 3.66 17.86
CA PHE A 233 7.57 4.43 17.68
C PHE A 233 7.40 5.92 18.02
N LYS A 234 6.28 6.34 18.64
CA LYS A 234 6.02 7.75 19.02
C LYS A 234 7.21 8.47 19.66
N ASN A 235 7.98 7.74 20.48
CA ASN A 235 9.10 8.30 21.25
C ASN A 235 10.42 8.37 20.46
N LEU A 236 10.47 7.89 19.21
CA LEU A 236 11.63 8.02 18.33
C LEU A 236 11.49 9.21 17.36
N ASP A 237 10.33 9.86 17.35
CA ASP A 237 10.02 11.06 16.58
C ASP A 237 10.22 12.36 17.40
N GLN A 238 10.63 12.25 18.67
CA GLN A 238 11.10 13.35 19.54
C GLN A 238 12.63 13.32 19.62
#